data_AF-A0A7C5SB25-F1
#
_entry.id   AF-A0A7C5SB25-F1
#
_cell.length_a   1.000
_cell.length_b   1.000
_cell.length_c   1.000
_cell.angle_alpha   90.00
_cell.angle_beta   90.00
_cell.angle_gamma   90.00
#
_symmetry.space_group_name_H-M   'P 1'
#
loop_
_entity.id
_entity.type
_entity.pdbx_description
1 polymer ?
#
loop_
_entity_poly.entity_id
_entity_poly.type
_entity_poly.pdbx_seq_one_letter_code
_entity_poly.pdbx_strand_id
1 'polypeptide(L)' 'MEMEKISLKKKVEDLERQEIINALQRSNWVKARAARMLGITERMINYKIKKYGIMRKEE' A
#
# COMPACT_ATOMS: atom_id res chain seq x y z
N MET A 1 -7.24 -12.27 27.29
CA MET A 1 -7.25 -11.90 25.86
C MET A 1 -6.03 -12.51 25.22
N GLU A 2 -6.22 -13.53 24.41
CA GLU A 2 -5.14 -14.10 23.61
C GLU A 2 -4.86 -13.11 22.48
N MET A 3 -3.72 -12.42 22.55
CA MET A 3 -3.26 -11.60 21.42
C MET A 3 -3.13 -12.55 20.23
N GLU A 4 -3.98 -12.40 19.21
CA GLU A 4 -3.84 -13.13 17.96
C GLU A 4 -2.37 -13.07 17.53
N LYS A 5 -1.76 -14.25 17.32
CA LYS A 5 -0.39 -14.37 16.82
C LYS A 5 -0.37 -13.87 15.36
N ILE A 6 -0.31 -12.55 15.19
CA ILE A 6 -0.06 -11.94 13.88
C ILE A 6 1.39 -12.28 13.51
N SER A 7 1.54 -13.09 12.46
CA SER A 7 2.86 -13.42 11.92
C SER A 7 3.61 -12.15 11.50
N LEU A 8 4.95 -12.18 11.56
CA LEU A 8 5.77 -11.07 11.05
C LEU A 8 5.42 -10.75 9.60
N LYS A 9 5.15 -11.78 8.79
CA LYS A 9 4.71 -11.63 7.40
C LYS A 9 3.46 -10.75 7.30
N LYS A 10 2.44 -10.99 8.12
CA LYS A 10 1.21 -10.21 8.11
C LYS A 10 1.44 -8.76 8.55
N LYS A 11 2.26 -8.52 9.58
CA LYS A 11 2.62 -7.16 10.01
C LYS A 11 3.31 -6.36 8.90
N VAL A 12 4.24 -6.99 8.19
CA VAL A 12 4.93 -6.35 7.06
C VAL A 12 3.97 -6.05 5.92
N GLU A 13 3.04 -6.96 5.60
CA GLU A 13 2.03 -6.72 4.56
C GLU A 13 1.08 -5.58 4.91
N ASP A 14 0.68 -5.46 6.18
CA ASP A 14 -0.21 -4.39 6.64
C ASP A 14 0.49 -3.03 6.64
N LEU A 15 1.74 -2.97 7.09
CA LEU A 15 2.57 -1.75 7.00
C LEU A 15 2.77 -1.35 5.54
N GLU A 16 3.14 -2.29 4.68
CA GLU A 16 3.33 -2.02 3.25
C GLU A 16 2.05 -1.51 2.59
N ARG A 17 0.90 -2.12 2.89
CA ARG A 17 -0.41 -1.65 2.40
C ARG A 17 -0.67 -0.21 2.83
N GLN A 18 -0.42 0.12 4.09
CA GLN A 18 -0.66 1.47 4.62
C GLN A 18 0.22 2.52 3.94
N GLU A 19 1.51 2.23 3.75
CA GLU A 19 2.42 3.14 3.07
C GLU A 19 2.03 3.40 1.61
N ILE A 20 1.52 2.38 0.91
CA ILE A 20 1.01 2.55 -0.46
C ILE A 20 -0.23 3.44 -0.48
N ILE A 21 -1.17 3.26 0.45
CA ILE A 21 -2.36 4.10 0.55
C ILE A 21 -1.96 5.55 0.84
N ASN A 22 -1.07 5.76 1.81
CA ASN A 22 -0.57 7.08 2.18
C ASN A 22 0.10 7.79 0.99
N ALA A 23 0.95 7.08 0.25
CA ALA A 23 1.61 7.61 -0.94
C ALA A 23 0.61 7.95 -2.05
N LEU A 24 -0.40 7.10 -2.28
CA LEU A 24 -1.47 7.36 -3.24
C LEU A 24 -2.29 8.59 -2.84
N GLN A 25 -2.66 8.75 -1.56
CA GLN A 25 -3.40 9.93 -1.10
C GLN A 25 -2.58 11.21 -1.29
N ARG A 26 -1.31 11.22 -0.86
CA ARG A 26 -0.40 12.37 -1.03
C ARG A 26 -0.09 12.70 -2.48
N SER A 27 -0.21 11.71 -3.38
CA SER A 27 -0.02 11.89 -4.81
C SER A 27 -1.29 12.24 -5.57
N ASN A 28 -2.42 12.48 -4.89
CA ASN A 28 -3.74 12.66 -5.49
C ASN A 28 -4.12 11.48 -6.41
N TRP A 29 -3.80 10.27 -5.96
CA TRP A 29 -4.00 8.98 -6.62
C TRP A 29 -3.23 8.80 -7.93
N VAL A 30 -2.23 9.65 -8.21
CA VAL A 30 -1.31 9.48 -9.35
C VAL A 30 -0.29 8.40 -9.02
N LYS A 31 -0.45 7.21 -9.62
CA LYS A 31 0.37 6.01 -9.33
C LYS A 31 1.86 6.21 -9.58
N ALA A 32 2.23 6.83 -10.70
CA ALA A 32 3.63 7.12 -11.02
C ALA A 32 4.29 8.03 -9.96
N ARG A 33 3.54 9.02 -9.43
CA ARG A 33 4.03 9.91 -8.37
C ARG A 33 4.14 9.18 -7.03
N ALA A 34 3.15 8.35 -6.67
CA ALA A 34 3.22 7.52 -5.47
C ALA A 34 4.39 6.52 -5.52
N ALA A 35 4.64 5.90 -6.68
CA ALA A 35 5.78 4.99 -6.88
C ALA A 35 7.12 5.71 -6.64
N ARG A 36 7.28 6.91 -7.22
CA ARG A 36 8.46 7.75 -6.98
C ARG A 36 8.64 8.11 -5.50
N MET A 37 7.56 8.45 -4.80
CA MET A 37 7.61 8.76 -3.36
C MET A 37 8.06 7.56 -2.51
N LEU A 38 7.66 6.35 -2.91
CA LEU A 38 8.03 5.10 -2.23
C LEU A 38 9.39 4.54 -2.69
N GLY A 39 10.07 5.18 -3.65
CA GLY A 39 11.34 4.69 -4.19
C GLY A 39 11.21 3.37 -4.97
N ILE A 40 10.03 3.07 -5.53
CA ILE A 40 9.78 1.86 -6.32
C ILE A 40 9.36 2.19 -7.75
N THR A 41 9.37 1.17 -8.61
CA THR A 41 8.88 1.32 -9.98
C THR A 41 7.35 1.37 -10.03
N GLU A 42 6.82 1.99 -11.09
CA GLU A 42 5.37 2.00 -11.34
C GLU A 42 4.79 0.58 -11.53
N ARG A 43 5.58 -0.36 -12.08
CA ARG A 43 5.18 -1.77 -12.17
C ARG A 43 4.98 -2.39 -10.79
N MET A 44 5.89 -2.12 -9.86
CA MET A 44 5.81 -2.65 -8.48
C MET A 44 4.60 -2.08 -7.74
N ILE A 45 4.34 -0.77 -7.82
CA ILE A 45 3.17 -0.20 -7.15
C ILE A 45 1.87 -0.75 -7.75
N ASN A 46 1.80 -0.92 -9.07
CA ASN A 46 0.64 -1.51 -9.74
C ASN A 46 0.37 -2.94 -9.26
N TYR A 47 1.42 -3.75 -9.12
CA TYR A 47 1.30 -5.11 -8.57
C TYR A 47 0.80 -5.09 -7.12
N LYS A 48 1.37 -4.23 -6.26
CA LYS A 48 0.98 -4.17 -4.85
C LYS A 48 -0.43 -3.62 -4.64
N ILE A 49 -0.85 -2.64 -5.44
CA ILE A 49 -2.25 -2.15 -5.45
C ILE A 49 -3.22 -3.30 -5.74
N LYS A 50 -2.92 -4.12 -6.76
CA LYS A 50 -3.73 -5.31 -7.09
C LYS A 50 -3.67 -6.35 -5.97
N LYS A 51 -2.47 -6.68 -5.47
CA LYS A 51 -2.25 -7.64 -4.38
C LYS A 51 -3.06 -7.29 -3.14
N TYR A 52 -3.09 -6.02 -2.76
CA TYR A 52 -3.75 -5.55 -1.54
C TYR A 52 -5.19 -5.08 -1.76
N GLY A 53 -5.71 -5.10 -2.99
CA GLY A 53 -7.06 -4.60 -3.28
C GLY A 53 -7.26 -3.15 -2.88
N ILE A 54 -6.26 -2.29 -3.14
CA ILE A 54 -6.32 -0.86 -2.82
C ILE A 54 -7.17 -0.17 -3.89
N MET A 55 -8.25 0.48 -3.45
CA MET A 55 -9.16 1.23 -4.31
C MET A 55 -9.39 2.62 -3.71
N ARG A 56 -9.55 3.62 -4.58
CA ARG A 56 -10.02 4.94 -4.16
C ARG A 56 -11.48 4.77 -3.75
N LYS A 57 -11.80 5.06 -2.50
CA LYS A 57 -13.19 5.29 -2.11
C LYS A 57 -13.55 6.68 -2.61
N GLU A 58 -14.54 6.75 -3.48
CA GLU A 58 -15.25 8.00 -3.74
C GLU A 58 -16.22 8.19 -2.57
N GLU A 59 -16.19 9.38 -1.97
CA GLU A 59 -17.19 9.85 -1.00
C GLU A 59 -18.34 10.50 -1.77
#